data_AF-A0A225DTK4-F1
#
_entry.id   AF-A0A225DTK4-F1
#
_cell.length_a   1.000
_cell.length_b   1.000
_cell.length_c   1.000
_cell.angle_alpha   90.00
_cell.angle_beta   90.00
_cell.angle_gamma   90.00
#
_symmetry.space_group_name_H-M   'P 1'
#
loop_
_entity.id
_entity.type
_entity.pdbx_description
1 polymer ?
#
loop_
_entity_poly.entity_id
_entity_poly.type
_entity_poly.pdbx_seq_one_letter_code
_entity_poly.pdbx_strand_id
1 'polypeptide(L)'
;MIGLVWNISETGVSMLLGNPPEPGEVRPAVLAHEDADDGLPVWLRVVHVRQMSTGDYQIGAEFDKRLTEDEVNQFLIPPAKEDRPLPEKG
;
A
#
# COMPACT_ATOMS: atom_id res chain seq x y z
N MET A 1 -12.70 6.75 -6.19
CA MET A 1 -11.76 7.42 -5.27
C MET A 1 -10.42 6.76 -5.47
N ILE A 2 -9.34 7.53 -5.60
CA ILE A 2 -7.99 7.02 -5.80
C ILE A 2 -7.19 7.34 -4.54
N GLY A 3 -6.42 6.38 -4.04
CA GLY A 3 -5.52 6.53 -2.90
C GLY A 3 -4.10 6.14 -3.28
N LEU A 4 -3.11 6.85 -2.76
CA LEU A 4 -1.70 6.55 -3.00
C LEU A 4 -1.24 5.47 -2.02
N VAL A 5 -0.78 4.33 -2.53
CA VAL A 5 -0.21 3.27 -1.69
C VAL A 5 1.21 3.65 -1.28
N TRP A 6 1.46 3.66 0.03
CA TRP A 6 2.77 3.98 0.60
C TRP A 6 3.57 2.72 0.97
N ASN A 7 2.85 1.71 1.43
CA ASN A 7 3.43 0.43 1.79
C ASN A 7 2.39 -0.67 1.61
N ILE A 8 2.85 -1.85 1.20
CA ILE A 8 2.04 -3.05 1.02
C ILE A 8 2.79 -4.25 1.59
N SER A 9 2.02 -5.21 2.11
CA SER A 9 2.47 -6.51 2.60
C SER A 9 1.47 -7.57 2.17
N GLU A 10 1.70 -8.83 2.50
CA GLU A 10 0.73 -9.91 2.25
C GLU A 10 -0.61 -9.70 2.99
N THR A 11 -0.62 -9.00 4.13
CA THR A 11 -1.82 -8.92 5.00
C THR A 11 -2.51 -7.58 4.96
N GLY A 12 -1.88 -6.54 4.41
CA GLY A 12 -2.48 -5.22 4.39
C GLY A 12 -1.67 -4.17 3.66
N VAL A 13 -2.20 -2.97 3.70
CA VAL A 13 -1.73 -1.82 2.94
C VAL A 13 -1.87 -0.54 3.77
N SER A 14 -0.90 0.35 3.61
CA SER A 14 -0.96 1.74 4.10
C SER A 14 -1.11 2.66 2.90
N MET A 15 -2.07 3.59 2.96
CA MET A 15 -2.35 4.50 1.86
C MET A 15 -2.68 5.92 2.32
N LEU A 16 -2.54 6.89 1.41
CA LEU A 16 -2.96 8.28 1.57
C LEU A 16 -4.23 8.55 0.77
N LEU A 17 -5.20 9.19 1.42
CA LEU A 17 -6.49 9.56 0.85
C LEU A 17 -6.91 10.95 1.34
N GLY A 18 -7.50 11.76 0.45
CA GLY A 18 -8.03 13.08 0.82
C GLY A 18 -9.35 13.00 1.61
N ASN A 19 -10.13 11.94 1.42
CA ASN A 19 -11.36 11.67 2.16
C ASN A 19 -11.38 10.21 2.63
N PRO A 20 -11.20 9.93 3.93
CA PRO A 20 -11.04 8.57 4.42
C PRO A 20 -12.39 7.86 4.61
N PRO A 21 -12.45 6.52 4.46
CA PRO A 21 -13.56 5.72 4.97
C PRO A 21 -13.54 5.65 6.50
N GLU A 22 -14.59 5.10 7.10
CA GLU A 22 -14.66 4.95 8.55
C GLU A 22 -13.80 3.77 9.04
N PRO A 23 -13.16 3.86 10.23
CA PRO A 23 -12.53 2.70 10.86
C PRO A 23 -13.54 1.55 11.05
N GLY A 24 -13.13 0.34 10.68
CA GLY A 24 -13.96 -0.86 10.68
C GLY A 24 -14.75 -1.10 9.40
N GLU A 25 -14.84 -0.11 8.50
CA GLU A 25 -15.53 -0.25 7.22
C GLU A 25 -14.82 -1.29 6.34
N VAL A 26 -15.60 -2.19 5.72
CA VAL A 26 -15.11 -3.18 4.75
C VAL A 26 -15.56 -2.79 3.36
N ARG A 27 -14.63 -2.72 2.42
CA ARG A 27 -14.91 -2.23 1.06
C ARG A 27 -14.14 -2.97 -0.03
N PRO A 28 -14.71 -3.10 -1.24
CA PRO A 28 -13.95 -3.54 -2.40
C PRO A 28 -13.02 -2.42 -2.86
N ALA A 29 -11.83 -2.79 -3.32
CA ALA A 29 -10.84 -1.92 -3.93
C ALA A 29 -10.09 -2.65 -5.04
N VAL A 30 -9.32 -1.88 -5.83
CA VAL A 30 -8.44 -2.41 -6.86
C VAL A 30 -7.05 -1.83 -6.62
N LEU A 31 -6.05 -2.68 -6.47
CA LEU A 31 -4.64 -2.29 -6.42
C LEU A 31 -4.08 -2.30 -7.84
N ALA A 32 -3.50 -1.18 -8.29
CA ALA A 32 -2.97 -1.05 -9.64
C ALA A 32 -1.74 -0.12 -9.62
N HIS A 33 -0.87 -0.27 -10.63
CA HIS A 33 0.10 0.77 -10.97
C HIS A 33 -0.61 1.95 -11.63
N GLU A 34 0.00 3.14 -11.55
CA GLU A 34 -0.59 4.39 -12.08
C GLU A 34 -1.04 4.28 -13.54
N ASP A 35 -0.28 3.54 -14.36
CA ASP A 35 -0.51 3.38 -15.80
C ASP A 35 -0.98 1.97 -16.22
N ALA A 36 -1.42 1.13 -15.27
CA ALA A 36 -1.88 -0.23 -15.60
C ALA A 36 -3.35 -0.25 -16.04
N ASP A 37 -3.62 -0.94 -17.15
CA ASP A 37 -4.99 -1.20 -17.63
C ASP A 37 -5.73 -2.21 -16.73
N ASP A 38 -4.98 -3.06 -16.02
CA ASP A 38 -5.48 -4.09 -15.13
C ASP A 38 -5.01 -3.87 -13.67
N GLY A 39 -5.79 -4.36 -12.71
CA GLY A 39 -5.45 -4.28 -11.29
C GLY A 39 -5.95 -5.49 -10.49
N LEU A 40 -5.38 -5.68 -9.30
CA LEU A 40 -5.74 -6.76 -8.39
C LEU A 40 -6.96 -6.35 -7.55
N PRO A 41 -8.13 -7.00 -7.74
CA PRO A 41 -9.29 -6.74 -6.90
C PRO A 41 -9.09 -7.32 -5.50
N VAL A 42 -9.36 -6.50 -4.48
CA VAL A 42 -9.20 -6.88 -3.06
C VAL A 42 -10.38 -6.37 -2.24
N TRP A 43 -10.61 -6.98 -1.07
CA TRP A 43 -11.43 -6.40 -0.03
C TRP A 43 -10.55 -5.90 1.09
N LEU A 44 -10.83 -4.68 1.55
CA LEU A 44 -10.08 -3.99 2.58
C LEU A 44 -10.97 -3.75 3.78
N ARG A 45 -10.48 -4.05 4.99
CA ARG A 45 -11.05 -3.56 6.24
C ARG A 45 -10.17 -2.42 6.76
N VAL A 46 -10.76 -1.25 6.99
CA VAL A 46 -10.04 -0.10 7.54
C VAL A 46 -9.72 -0.37 9.01
N VAL A 47 -8.45 -0.39 9.38
CA VAL A 47 -7.99 -0.64 10.75
C VAL A 47 -7.80 0.66 11.51
N HIS A 48 -7.19 1.66 10.86
CA HIS A 48 -7.03 2.98 11.45
C HIS A 48 -7.01 4.08 10.39
N VAL A 49 -7.37 5.28 10.82
CA VAL A 49 -7.33 6.52 10.05
C VAL A 49 -6.63 7.58 10.89
N ARG A 50 -5.63 8.24 10.32
CA ARG A 50 -4.88 9.31 10.99
C ARG A 50 -4.77 10.52 10.05
N GLN A 51 -5.24 11.67 10.51
CA GLN A 51 -5.07 12.92 9.75
C GLN A 51 -3.62 13.40 9.84
N MET A 52 -3.06 13.76 8.69
CA MET A 52 -1.73 14.33 8.53
C MET A 52 -1.80 15.86 8.60
N SER A 53 -0.68 16.51 8.91
CA SER A 53 -0.60 17.98 8.92
C SER A 53 -0.83 18.62 7.55
N THR A 54 -0.68 17.86 6.47
CA THR A 54 -0.96 18.28 5.08
C THR A 54 -2.46 18.35 4.77
N GLY A 55 -3.31 17.80 5.64
CA GLY A 55 -4.76 17.68 5.44
C GLY A 55 -5.20 16.32 4.89
N ASP A 56 -4.28 15.53 4.35
CA ASP A 56 -4.55 14.14 3.92
C ASP A 56 -4.69 13.19 5.10
N TYR A 57 -5.23 12.00 4.83
CA TYR A 57 -5.38 10.95 5.82
C TYR A 57 -4.51 9.75 5.45
N GLN A 58 -3.67 9.34 6.40
CA GLN A 58 -3.03 8.03 6.34
C GLN A 58 -4.01 6.97 6.83
N ILE A 59 -4.19 5.94 6.03
CA ILE A 59 -5.11 4.83 6.30
C ILE A 59 -4.31 3.54 6.33
N GLY A 60 -4.46 2.79 7.41
CA GLY A 60 -4.03 1.40 7.49
C GLY A 60 -5.24 0.50 7.27
N ALA A 61 -5.14 -0.40 6.31
CA ALA A 61 -6.18 -1.38 6.02
C ALA A 61 -5.57 -2.79 5.91
N GLU A 62 -6.35 -3.79 6.30
CA GLU A 62 -6.00 -5.19 6.11
C GLU A 62 -6.84 -5.82 5.00
N PHE A 63 -6.28 -6.81 4.34
CA PHE A 63 -6.99 -7.56 3.32
C PHE A 63 -7.89 -8.63 3.96
N ASP A 64 -9.05 -8.90 3.36
CA ASP A 64 -9.90 -10.02 3.81
C ASP A 64 -9.18 -11.37 3.66
N LYS A 65 -8.38 -11.49 2.58
CA LYS A 65 -7.50 -12.63 2.32
C LYS A 65 -6.07 -12.17 2.24
N ARG A 66 -5.18 -12.97 2.80
CA ARG A 66 -3.75 -12.81 2.60
C ARG A 66 -3.43 -12.89 1.10
N LEU A 67 -2.72 -11.88 0.58
CA LEU A 67 -2.15 -11.90 -0.76
C LEU A 67 -0.97 -12.86 -0.80
N THR A 68 -0.80 -13.53 -1.93
CA THR A 68 0.39 -14.33 -2.22
C THR A 68 1.62 -13.44 -2.42
N GLU A 69 2.80 -14.03 -2.27
CA GLU A 69 4.07 -13.34 -2.50
C GLU A 69 4.14 -12.73 -3.91
N ASP A 70 3.69 -13.47 -4.94
CA ASP A 70 3.65 -12.99 -6.32
C ASP A 70 2.69 -11.79 -6.50
N GLU A 71 1.52 -11.83 -5.84
CA GLU A 71 0.56 -10.73 -5.85
C GLU A 71 1.07 -9.47 -5.13
N VAL A 72 1.95 -9.61 -4.14
CA VAL A 72 2.61 -8.47 -3.49
C VAL A 72 3.76 -7.95 -4.36
N ASN A 73 4.58 -8.86 -4.87
CA ASN A 73 5.79 -8.56 -5.65
C ASN A 73 5.49 -7.75 -6.92
N GLN A 74 4.30 -7.90 -7.51
CA GLN A 74 3.91 -7.07 -8.66
C GLN A 74 3.89 -5.56 -8.34
N PHE A 75 3.72 -5.17 -7.08
CA PHE A 75 3.64 -3.76 -6.64
C PHE A 75 4.94 -3.24 -6.00
N LEU A 76 5.92 -4.10 -5.77
CA LEU A 76 7.19 -3.71 -5.19
C LEU A 76 8.15 -3.31 -6.31
N ILE A 77 8.77 -2.13 -6.18
CA ILE A 77 9.92 -1.79 -7.00
C ILE A 77 11.05 -2.74 -6.54
N PRO A 78 11.67 -3.53 -7.43
CA PRO A 78 12.82 -4.33 -7.05
C PRO A 78 13.86 -3.39 -6.43
N PRO A 79 14.49 -3.77 -5.29
CA PRO A 79 15.48 -2.91 -4.68
C PRO A 79 16.51 -2.54 -5.75
N ALA A 80 16.73 -1.24 -5.95
CA ALA A 80 17.83 -0.77 -6.78
C ALA A 80 19.06 -1.54 -6.31
N LYS A 81 19.72 -2.29 -7.21
CA LYS A 81 20.95 -3.02 -6.87
C LYS A 81 21.84 -2.05 -6.12
N GLU A 82 22.07 -2.33 -4.85
CA GLU A 82 22.83 -1.43 -3.99
C GLU A 82 24.31 -1.59 -4.36
N ASP A 83 24.72 -0.96 -5.47
CA ASP A 83 26.12 -0.75 -5.84
C ASP A 83 26.73 0.34 -4.91
N ARG A 84 26.49 0.27 -3.60
CA ARG A 84 27.27 1.03 -2.63
C ARG A 84 28.48 0.17 -2.25
N PRO A 85 29.70 0.52 -2.68
CA PRO A 85 30.88 -0.15 -2.16
C PRO A 85 30.91 0.05 -0.64
N LEU A 86 31.14 -1.05 0.08
CA LEU A 86 31.35 -1.02 1.53
C LEU A 86 32.51 -0.05 1.82
N PRO A 87 32.39 0.84 2.83
CA PRO A 87 33.52 1.68 3.20
C PRO A 87 34.68 0.77 3.64
N GLU A 88 35.85 0.96 3.02
CA GLU A 88 37.06 0.25 3.44
C GLU A 88 37.35 0.58 4.90
N LYS A 89 37.57 -0.47 5.70
CA LYS A 89 37.98 -0.33 7.09
C LYS A 89 39.39 0.25 7.10
N GLY A 90 39.52 1.50 7.53
CA GLY A 90 40.79 2.11 7.94
C GLY A 90 41.27 1.60 9.28
#